data_AF-A0A8S3IVS0-F1
#
_entry.id   AF-A0A8S3IVS0-F1
#
_cell.length_a   1.000
_cell.length_b   1.000
_cell.length_c   1.000
_cell.angle_alpha   90.00
_cell.angle_beta   90.00
_cell.angle_gamma   90.00
#
_symmetry.space_group_name_H-M   'P 1'
#
loop_
_entity.id
_entity.type
_entity.pdbx_description
1 polymer ?
#
loop_
_entity_poly.entity_id
_entity_poly.type
_entity_poly.pdbx_seq_one_letter_code
_entity_poly.pdbx_strand_id
1 'polypeptide(L)'
;STPYHHDQLDRIFSVMSFPADKEWEDMKRMPEYIRLSKEFKKSNYANCSLSKYMEKHNIRSDSRAFQLLTRLLTIDPIKRLSALDAMNDLYFKEDPRPSDDVFDSTPIPYPKREFITDDDNSDAAAHVSKTEPAVVVKTEASSVLLTQQQSSHVTHSQQQPPNVHIKQQPQQQQQHNIVQQTHAQQVS
;
A
#
# COMPACT_ATOMS: atom_id res chain seq x y z
N SER A 1 13.16 10.13 16.37
CA SER A 1 14.28 10.14 15.42
C SER A 1 14.46 11.53 14.83
N THR A 2 15.67 11.86 14.37
CA THR A 2 15.91 13.01 13.49
C THR A 2 15.25 12.76 12.12
N PRO A 3 14.77 13.77 11.38
CA PRO A 3 14.26 13.57 10.02
C PRO A 3 15.39 13.23 9.02
N TYR A 4 16.60 13.73 9.27
CA TYR A 4 17.77 13.47 8.44
C TYR A 4 18.38 12.09 8.73
N HIS A 5 18.46 11.25 7.70
CA HIS A 5 19.04 9.90 7.73
C HIS A 5 20.03 9.76 6.57
N HIS A 6 21.32 9.83 6.87
CA HIS A 6 22.39 9.87 5.85
C HIS A 6 22.35 8.64 4.93
N ASP A 7 22.39 7.43 5.48
CA ASP A 7 22.54 6.20 4.68
C ASP A 7 21.30 5.90 3.83
N GLN A 8 20.12 6.35 4.28
CA GLN A 8 18.89 6.29 3.49
C GLN A 8 18.96 7.23 2.28
N LEU A 9 19.50 8.45 2.45
CA LEU A 9 19.69 9.40 1.36
C LEU A 9 20.78 8.91 0.39
N ASP A 10 21.90 8.40 0.88
CA ASP A 10 22.94 7.78 0.05
C ASP A 10 22.37 6.62 -0.77
N ARG A 11 21.58 5.74 -0.14
CA ARG A 11 20.91 4.65 -0.85
C ARG A 11 19.96 5.17 -1.92
N ILE A 12 19.15 6.20 -1.64
CA ILE A 12 18.28 6.83 -2.63
C ILE A 12 19.10 7.37 -3.81
N PHE A 13 20.16 8.15 -3.57
CA PHE A 13 20.97 8.72 -4.66
C PHE A 13 21.77 7.66 -5.43
N SER A 14 22.18 6.57 -4.79
CA SER A 14 22.84 5.43 -5.45
C SER A 14 21.95 4.75 -6.51
N VAL A 15 20.62 4.84 -6.33
CA VAL A 15 19.60 4.28 -7.24
C VAL A 15 19.09 5.35 -8.19
N MET A 16 18.58 6.46 -7.66
CA MET A 16 17.85 7.50 -8.40
C MET A 16 18.74 8.56 -9.04
N SER A 17 20.05 8.55 -8.75
CA SER A 17 20.99 9.69 -8.93
C SER A 17 20.70 10.88 -8.00
N PHE A 18 21.60 11.85 -7.96
CA PHE A 18 21.40 13.09 -7.21
C PHE A 18 20.60 14.08 -8.07
N PRO A 19 19.48 14.65 -7.59
CA PRO A 19 18.59 15.49 -8.39
C PRO A 19 19.30 16.74 -8.97
N ALA A 20 19.08 17.00 -10.25
CA ALA A 20 19.50 18.24 -10.88
C ALA A 20 18.65 19.43 -10.40
N ASP A 21 19.19 20.65 -10.46
CA ASP A 21 18.48 21.86 -10.01
C ASP A 21 17.14 22.06 -10.76
N LYS A 22 17.07 21.69 -12.05
CA LYS A 22 15.84 21.70 -12.87
C LYS A 22 14.82 20.61 -12.46
N GLU A 23 15.29 19.53 -11.86
CA GLU A 23 14.46 18.39 -11.46
C GLU A 23 13.76 18.70 -10.15
N TRP A 24 14.45 19.36 -9.21
CA TRP A 24 13.87 19.79 -7.94
C TRP A 24 14.44 21.14 -7.48
N GLU A 25 13.83 22.23 -7.93
CA GLU A 25 14.26 23.60 -7.64
C GLU A 25 14.10 23.94 -6.14
N ASP A 26 12.98 23.52 -5.56
CA ASP A 26 12.62 23.74 -4.16
C ASP A 26 13.41 22.88 -3.15
N MET A 27 14.27 21.96 -3.62
CA MET A 27 15.18 21.22 -2.73
C MET A 27 16.03 22.18 -1.87
N LYS A 28 16.37 23.36 -2.41
CA LYS A 28 17.15 24.41 -1.73
C LYS A 28 16.42 25.05 -0.54
N ARG A 29 15.10 24.88 -0.45
CA ARG A 29 14.23 25.36 0.64
C ARG A 29 14.08 24.36 1.78
N MET A 30 14.59 23.12 1.62
CA MET A 30 14.54 22.10 2.67
C MET A 30 15.43 22.51 3.87
N PRO A 31 14.98 22.34 5.12
CA PRO A 31 15.75 22.75 6.32
C PRO A 31 17.18 22.19 6.37
N GLU A 32 17.35 20.95 5.93
CA GLU A 32 18.64 20.24 5.94
C GLU A 32 19.46 20.42 4.65
N TYR A 33 19.06 21.28 3.71
CA TYR A 33 19.73 21.43 2.41
C TYR A 33 21.21 21.81 2.54
N ILE A 34 21.56 22.68 3.50
CA ILE A 34 22.95 23.07 3.76
C ILE A 34 23.78 21.87 4.20
N ARG A 35 23.22 20.98 5.02
CA ARG A 35 23.88 19.74 5.44
C ARG A 35 24.02 18.77 4.27
N LEU A 36 22.93 18.53 3.55
CA LEU A 36 22.88 17.70 2.35
C LEU A 36 23.96 18.10 1.34
N SER A 37 24.10 19.40 1.05
CA SER A 37 25.08 19.93 0.08
C SER A 37 26.55 19.80 0.51
N LYS A 38 26.82 19.62 1.81
CA LYS A 38 28.17 19.40 2.35
C LYS A 38 28.56 17.93 2.33
N GLU A 39 27.61 17.06 2.72
CA GLU A 39 27.82 15.62 2.84
C GLU A 39 27.76 14.92 1.46
N PHE A 40 26.85 15.33 0.58
CA PHE A 40 26.61 14.69 -0.71
C PHE A 40 27.19 15.48 -1.90
N LYS A 41 28.12 14.85 -2.63
CA LYS A 41 28.70 15.41 -3.87
C LYS A 41 28.00 14.85 -5.10
N LYS A 42 27.43 15.72 -5.94
CA LYS A 42 26.74 15.36 -7.20
C LYS A 42 27.56 14.41 -8.10
N SER A 43 28.87 14.60 -8.15
CA SER A 43 29.82 13.77 -8.92
C SER A 43 29.77 12.28 -8.55
N ASN A 44 29.51 11.95 -7.28
CA ASN A 44 29.54 10.56 -6.81
C ASN A 44 28.39 9.72 -7.41
N TYR A 45 27.30 10.39 -7.78
CA TYR A 45 26.08 9.76 -8.30
C TYR A 45 25.87 9.99 -9.79
N ALA A 46 26.83 10.58 -10.50
CA ALA A 46 26.74 10.91 -11.93
C ALA A 46 26.54 9.68 -12.83
N ASN A 47 26.97 8.50 -12.37
CA ASN A 47 26.78 7.24 -13.09
C ASN A 47 25.54 6.45 -12.64
N CYS A 48 24.86 6.88 -11.57
CA CYS A 48 23.62 6.28 -11.07
C CYS A 48 22.41 6.71 -11.92
N SER A 49 21.38 5.87 -11.98
CA SER A 49 20.09 6.18 -12.59
C SER A 49 19.13 5.03 -12.33
N LEU A 50 17.83 5.32 -12.17
CA LEU A 50 16.82 4.29 -11.95
C LEU A 50 16.83 3.23 -13.07
N SER A 51 17.06 3.64 -14.33
CA SER A 51 17.14 2.73 -15.48
C SER A 51 18.25 1.69 -15.32
N LYS A 52 19.49 2.12 -15.06
CA LYS A 52 20.64 1.22 -14.83
C LYS A 52 20.48 0.34 -13.57
N TYR A 53 19.69 0.77 -12.59
CA TYR A 53 19.38 -0.06 -11.43
C TYR A 53 18.39 -1.15 -11.80
N MET A 54 17.28 -0.79 -12.45
CA MET A 54 16.21 -1.71 -12.82
C MET A 54 16.63 -2.74 -13.89
N GLU A 55 17.54 -2.37 -14.79
CA GLU A 55 18.13 -3.27 -15.78
C GLU A 55 18.85 -4.47 -15.12
N LYS A 56 19.54 -4.26 -13.98
CA LYS A 56 20.16 -5.35 -13.19
C LYS A 56 19.15 -6.31 -12.57
N HIS A 57 17.88 -5.91 -12.48
CA HIS A 57 16.77 -6.70 -11.99
C HIS A 57 15.87 -7.21 -13.14
N ASN A 58 16.38 -7.20 -14.38
CA ASN A 58 15.69 -7.63 -15.61
C ASN A 58 14.44 -6.82 -15.98
N ILE A 59 14.30 -5.59 -15.45
CA ILE A 59 13.21 -4.67 -15.81
C ILE A 59 13.70 -3.75 -16.93
N ARG A 60 13.09 -3.86 -18.10
CA ARG A 60 13.44 -3.05 -19.27
C ARG A 60 12.98 -1.60 -19.10
N SER A 61 13.83 -0.65 -19.48
CA SER A 61 13.57 0.79 -19.39
C SER A 61 12.54 1.32 -20.41
N ASP A 62 12.25 0.56 -21.47
CA ASP A 62 11.20 0.87 -22.45
C ASP A 62 9.81 0.38 -22.03
N SER A 63 9.70 -0.47 -21.01
CA SER A 63 8.43 -1.04 -20.55
C SER A 63 7.49 0.00 -19.89
N ARG A 64 6.17 -0.21 -20.01
CA ARG A 64 5.17 0.62 -19.31
C ARG A 64 5.31 0.58 -17.80
N ALA A 65 5.61 -0.58 -17.24
CA ALA A 65 5.91 -0.74 -15.81
C ALA A 65 7.02 0.21 -15.34
N PHE A 66 8.13 0.31 -16.09
CA PHE A 66 9.24 1.21 -15.77
C PHE A 66 8.86 2.69 -15.95
N GLN A 67 8.08 3.03 -16.99
CA GLN A 67 7.60 4.40 -17.23
C GLN A 67 6.65 4.90 -16.12
N LEU A 68 5.79 4.02 -15.59
CA LEU A 68 4.96 4.31 -14.42
C LEU A 68 5.81 4.46 -13.16
N LEU A 69 6.70 3.50 -12.90
CA LEU A 69 7.58 3.49 -11.72
C LEU A 69 8.45 4.76 -11.62
N THR A 70 8.98 5.24 -12.75
CA THR A 70 9.79 6.47 -12.81
C THR A 70 9.02 7.71 -12.36
N ARG A 71 7.73 7.82 -12.72
CA ARG A 71 6.87 8.96 -12.33
C ARG A 71 6.35 8.84 -10.89
N LEU A 72 6.17 7.61 -10.39
CA LEU A 72 5.87 7.35 -8.98
C LEU A 72 7.06 7.68 -8.06
N LEU A 73 8.28 7.31 -8.47
CA LEU A 73 9.52 7.57 -7.71
C LEU A 73 10.17 8.93 -8.01
N THR A 74 9.42 9.87 -8.60
CA THR A 74 9.95 11.22 -8.86
C THR A 74 10.32 11.92 -7.55
N ILE A 75 11.55 12.44 -7.51
CA ILE A 75 12.19 12.96 -6.29
C ILE A 75 11.46 14.23 -5.82
N ASP A 76 11.23 15.19 -6.73
CA ASP A 76 10.43 16.38 -6.48
C ASP A 76 8.97 15.98 -6.16
N PRO A 77 8.45 16.25 -4.95
CA PRO A 77 7.11 15.83 -4.55
C PRO A 77 6.00 16.54 -5.33
N ILE A 78 6.25 17.73 -5.90
CA ILE A 78 5.25 18.49 -6.66
C ILE A 78 5.12 17.91 -8.09
N LYS A 79 6.20 17.34 -8.63
CA LYS A 79 6.22 16.69 -9.96
C LYS A 79 5.87 15.20 -9.92
N ARG A 80 5.64 14.63 -8.73
CA ARG A 80 5.32 13.21 -8.55
C ARG A 80 3.90 12.90 -9.02
N LEU A 81 3.74 11.74 -9.67
CA LEU A 81 2.44 11.28 -10.18
C LEU A 81 1.42 11.13 -9.05
N SER A 82 0.20 11.64 -9.25
CA SER A 82 -0.89 11.43 -8.30
C SER A 82 -1.42 9.99 -8.37
N ALA A 83 -2.10 9.53 -7.31
CA ALA A 83 -2.72 8.20 -7.32
C ALA A 83 -3.78 8.05 -8.42
N LEU A 84 -4.56 9.11 -8.69
CA LEU A 84 -5.57 9.12 -9.76
C LEU A 84 -4.93 9.00 -11.14
N ASP A 85 -3.84 9.72 -11.38
CA ASP A 85 -3.12 9.64 -12.67
C ASP A 85 -2.40 8.30 -12.84
N ALA A 86 -1.89 7.72 -11.75
CA ALA A 86 -1.28 6.40 -11.74
C ALA A 86 -2.29 5.31 -12.11
N MET A 87 -3.49 5.30 -11.51
CA MET A 87 -4.57 4.37 -11.86
C MET A 87 -5.03 4.51 -13.32
N ASN A 88 -4.94 5.71 -13.89
CA ASN A 88 -5.30 5.98 -15.28
C ASN A 88 -4.19 5.67 -16.30
N ASP A 89 -3.04 5.15 -15.86
CA ASP A 89 -1.90 4.95 -16.74
C ASP A 89 -2.12 3.89 -17.84
N LEU A 90 -1.35 3.99 -18.92
CA LEU A 90 -1.34 2.99 -19.99
C LEU A 90 -0.87 1.61 -19.51
N TYR A 91 -0.02 1.52 -18.48
CA TYR A 91 0.39 0.24 -17.89
C TYR A 91 -0.80 -0.64 -17.49
N PHE A 92 -1.87 -0.07 -16.93
CA PHE A 92 -3.06 -0.81 -16.52
C PHE A 92 -4.09 -1.03 -17.64
N LYS A 93 -3.78 -0.58 -18.87
CA LYS A 93 -4.63 -0.67 -20.07
C LYS A 93 -4.04 -1.60 -21.14
N GLU A 94 -2.75 -1.90 -21.04
CA GLU A 94 -2.04 -2.93 -21.78
C GLU A 94 -2.41 -4.33 -21.24
N ASP A 95 -2.27 -5.37 -22.05
CA ASP A 95 -2.50 -6.75 -21.61
C ASP A 95 -1.21 -7.34 -20.99
N PRO A 96 -1.30 -8.11 -19.89
CA PRO A 96 -2.51 -8.48 -19.16
C PRO A 96 -3.05 -7.33 -18.31
N ARG A 97 -4.36 -7.11 -18.39
CA ARG A 97 -5.05 -6.12 -17.55
C ARG A 97 -5.14 -6.59 -16.09
N PRO A 98 -5.24 -5.67 -15.12
CA PRO A 98 -5.52 -6.02 -13.74
C PRO A 98 -6.82 -6.81 -13.59
N SER A 99 -6.76 -7.87 -12.79
CA SER A 99 -7.89 -8.69 -12.35
C SER A 99 -8.31 -8.32 -10.91
N ASP A 100 -9.57 -8.60 -10.56
CA ASP A 100 -10.05 -8.45 -9.18
C ASP A 100 -9.41 -9.48 -8.24
N ASP A 101 -9.12 -10.69 -8.75
CA ASP A 101 -8.27 -11.69 -8.09
C ASP A 101 -6.84 -11.64 -8.67
N VAL A 102 -5.90 -11.18 -7.87
CA VAL A 102 -4.47 -11.06 -8.23
C VAL A 102 -3.79 -12.41 -8.49
N PHE A 103 -4.42 -13.53 -8.11
CA PHE A 103 -3.93 -14.88 -8.41
C PHE A 103 -4.51 -15.47 -9.69
N ASP A 104 -5.47 -14.80 -10.35
CA ASP A 104 -6.15 -15.29 -11.55
C ASP A 104 -6.68 -16.73 -11.40
N SER A 105 -7.32 -17.01 -10.24
CA SER A 105 -7.79 -18.34 -9.82
C SER A 105 -6.71 -19.44 -9.74
N THR A 106 -5.42 -19.10 -9.78
CA THR A 106 -4.33 -20.06 -9.57
C THR A 106 -4.12 -20.39 -8.08
N PRO A 107 -3.55 -21.55 -7.73
CA PRO A 107 -3.31 -21.92 -6.32
C PRO A 107 -2.35 -20.94 -5.62
N ILE A 108 -2.79 -20.37 -4.50
CA ILE A 108 -2.00 -19.42 -3.70
C ILE A 108 -0.75 -20.13 -3.14
N PRO A 109 0.47 -19.68 -3.49
CA PRO A 109 1.72 -20.34 -3.07
C PRO A 109 2.22 -19.89 -1.69
N TYR A 110 1.62 -18.84 -1.12
CA TYR A 110 2.08 -18.23 0.13
C TYR A 110 1.52 -19.00 1.35
N PRO A 111 2.35 -19.28 2.38
CA PRO A 111 1.90 -19.97 3.58
C PRO A 111 0.92 -19.12 4.38
N LYS A 112 0.09 -19.79 5.19
CA LYS A 112 -0.76 -19.11 6.18
C LYS A 112 0.10 -18.49 7.27
N ARG A 113 -0.36 -17.37 7.83
CA ARG A 113 0.28 -16.70 8.95
C ARG A 113 0.33 -17.63 10.17
N GLU A 114 1.53 -17.83 10.72
CA GLU A 114 1.76 -18.58 11.94
C GLU A 114 1.39 -17.75 13.18
N PHE A 115 1.11 -18.45 14.29
CA PHE A 115 0.90 -17.81 15.59
C PHE A 115 2.25 -17.57 16.25
N ILE A 116 2.55 -16.32 16.58
CA ILE A 116 3.68 -15.98 17.44
C ILE A 116 3.21 -16.16 18.89
N THR A 117 3.89 -17.00 19.65
CA THR A 117 3.74 -17.13 21.11
C THR A 117 4.78 -16.28 21.82
N ASP A 118 4.39 -15.59 22.89
CA ASP A 118 5.27 -14.63 23.60
C ASP A 118 6.54 -15.28 24.19
N ASP A 119 6.55 -16.61 24.38
CA ASP A 119 7.70 -17.38 24.87
C ASP A 119 8.92 -17.35 23.92
N ASP A 120 8.75 -17.05 22.62
CA ASP A 120 9.86 -16.89 21.66
C ASP A 120 10.59 -15.54 21.77
N ASN A 121 10.11 -14.61 22.60
CA ASN A 121 10.68 -13.26 22.74
C ASN A 121 11.82 -13.16 23.78
N SER A 122 12.28 -14.28 24.34
CA SER A 122 13.46 -14.34 25.22
C SER A 122 14.54 -15.29 24.68
N ASP A 123 15.60 -14.71 24.13
CA ASP A 123 16.91 -15.30 23.80
C ASP A 123 16.95 -16.51 22.84
N ALA A 124 17.01 -16.23 21.53
CA ALA A 124 17.38 -17.21 20.50
C ALA A 124 18.50 -16.72 19.54
N ALA A 125 19.59 -16.19 20.10
CA ALA A 125 20.82 -15.92 19.35
C ALA A 125 21.70 -17.19 19.22
N ALA A 126 21.20 -18.25 18.57
CA ALA A 126 22.00 -19.43 18.23
C ALA A 126 21.47 -20.23 17.03
N HIS A 127 22.38 -20.66 16.15
CA HIS A 127 22.17 -21.62 15.07
C HIS A 127 21.63 -22.98 15.58
N VAL A 128 20.79 -23.66 14.79
CA VAL A 128 20.98 -25.08 14.40
C VAL A 128 20.08 -25.47 13.21
N SER A 129 20.54 -26.44 12.43
CA SER A 129 19.98 -26.84 11.13
C SER A 129 19.16 -28.13 11.19
N LYS A 130 18.15 -28.24 10.31
CA LYS A 130 17.53 -29.49 9.77
C LYS A 130 16.89 -30.49 10.77
N THR A 131 15.62 -30.83 10.54
CA THR A 131 15.23 -32.12 9.91
C THR A 131 13.72 -32.23 9.64
N GLU A 132 13.38 -32.65 8.42
CA GLU A 132 12.17 -33.45 8.11
C GLU A 132 12.55 -34.95 8.28
N PRO A 133 11.62 -35.88 8.59
CA PRO A 133 10.60 -36.26 7.61
C PRO A 133 9.19 -36.65 8.11
N ALA A 134 8.28 -36.61 7.13
CA ALA A 134 6.91 -37.09 7.06
C ALA A 134 6.46 -38.27 7.95
N VAL A 135 5.18 -38.21 8.35
CA VAL A 135 4.34 -39.40 8.57
C VAL A 135 3.15 -39.37 7.62
N VAL A 136 3.05 -40.38 6.76
CA VAL A 136 1.93 -40.62 5.85
C VAL A 136 0.89 -41.49 6.56
N VAL A 137 -0.39 -41.12 6.49
CA VAL A 137 -1.51 -42.02 6.81
C VAL A 137 -2.50 -42.08 5.64
N LYS A 138 -2.33 -43.10 4.80
CA LYS A 138 -3.45 -43.88 4.23
C LYS A 138 -3.81 -44.96 5.29
N THR A 139 -4.92 -45.69 5.36
CA THR A 139 -5.99 -46.14 4.43
C THR A 139 -7.15 -46.58 5.36
N GLU A 140 -8.40 -46.91 5.00
CA GLU A 140 -9.10 -47.27 3.76
C GLU A 140 -10.49 -46.58 3.67
N ALA A 141 -11.33 -47.04 2.73
CA ALA A 141 -12.77 -46.75 2.69
C ALA A 141 -13.58 -48.00 3.11
N SER A 142 -14.74 -47.81 3.74
CA SER A 142 -15.80 -48.83 3.81
C SER A 142 -17.17 -48.19 4.01
N SER A 143 -18.13 -48.68 3.26
CA SER A 143 -19.48 -48.13 3.11
C SER A 143 -20.50 -48.85 3.97
N VAL A 144 -21.38 -48.10 4.66
CA VAL A 144 -22.71 -48.61 5.07
C VAL A 144 -23.76 -47.49 5.10
N LEU A 145 -25.02 -47.89 4.95
CA LEU A 145 -26.16 -47.05 4.62
C LEU A 145 -27.02 -46.72 5.86
N LEU A 146 -27.40 -45.44 6.00
CA LEU A 146 -28.63 -44.88 6.60
C LEU A 146 -29.27 -45.56 7.85
N THR A 147 -29.39 -44.81 8.95
CA THR A 147 -30.56 -44.82 9.85
C THR A 147 -30.76 -43.43 10.47
N GLN A 148 -31.99 -43.13 10.86
CA GLN A 148 -32.54 -41.80 11.11
C GLN A 148 -32.66 -41.47 12.62
N GLN A 149 -32.59 -40.16 12.93
CA GLN A 149 -33.47 -39.44 13.89
C GLN A 149 -32.85 -38.74 15.14
N GLN A 150 -33.31 -37.48 15.30
CA GLN A 150 -33.40 -36.64 16.52
C GLN A 150 -32.18 -35.92 17.13
N SER A 151 -32.13 -34.61 16.81
CA SER A 151 -32.29 -33.51 17.78
C SER A 151 -31.38 -33.44 19.02
N SER A 152 -30.40 -32.53 18.98
CA SER A 152 -30.07 -31.65 20.10
C SER A 152 -29.43 -30.35 19.59
N HIS A 153 -29.86 -29.24 20.19
CA HIS A 153 -29.49 -27.88 19.85
C HIS A 153 -28.33 -27.42 20.74
N VAL A 154 -27.29 -26.80 20.17
CA VAL A 154 -26.33 -25.99 20.95
C VAL A 154 -26.12 -24.66 20.24
N THR A 155 -26.77 -23.63 20.77
CA THR A 155 -26.68 -22.26 20.29
C THR A 155 -25.33 -21.66 20.71
N HIS A 156 -24.42 -21.41 19.76
CA HIS A 156 -23.19 -20.66 20.07
C HIS A 156 -23.45 -19.16 19.86
N SER A 157 -23.41 -18.39 20.96
CA SER A 157 -23.78 -16.97 20.97
C SER A 157 -22.66 -16.10 20.39
N GLN A 158 -22.91 -15.51 19.22
CA GLN A 158 -22.03 -14.51 18.62
C GLN A 158 -22.14 -13.17 19.36
N GLN A 159 -21.13 -12.82 20.16
CA GLN A 159 -21.05 -11.50 20.79
C GLN A 159 -20.65 -10.43 19.75
N GLN A 160 -21.56 -9.50 19.49
CA GLN A 160 -21.29 -8.30 18.70
C GLN A 160 -20.68 -7.19 19.59
N PRO A 161 -19.75 -6.37 19.09
CA PRO A 161 -19.30 -5.17 19.80
C PRO A 161 -20.42 -4.12 19.86
N PRO A 162 -20.48 -3.28 20.91
CA PRO A 162 -21.57 -2.33 21.11
C PRO A 162 -21.58 -1.22 20.05
N ASN A 163 -22.72 -1.05 19.39
CA ASN A 163 -22.93 -0.04 18.36
C ASN A 163 -23.14 1.35 19.01
N VAL A 164 -22.26 2.31 18.72
CA VAL A 164 -22.35 3.69 19.24
C VAL A 164 -23.48 4.47 18.58
N HIS A 165 -24.56 4.67 19.33
CA HIS A 165 -25.77 5.34 18.85
C HIS A 165 -25.58 6.87 18.79
N ILE A 166 -25.17 7.40 17.62
CA ILE A 166 -25.13 8.85 17.38
C ILE A 166 -26.55 9.39 17.28
N LYS A 167 -26.97 10.13 18.31
CA LYS A 167 -28.28 10.76 18.42
C LYS A 167 -28.28 12.09 17.64
N GLN A 168 -28.59 12.06 16.34
CA GLN A 168 -28.77 13.29 15.55
C GLN A 168 -30.01 14.06 16.02
N GLN A 169 -29.80 15.34 16.39
CA GLN A 169 -30.87 16.31 16.57
C GLN A 169 -31.26 16.89 15.19
N PRO A 170 -32.56 17.00 14.87
CA PRO A 170 -33.00 17.76 13.71
C PRO A 170 -33.00 19.26 14.06
N GLN A 171 -32.16 20.06 13.39
CA GLN A 171 -32.24 21.51 13.43
C GLN A 171 -32.39 22.11 12.02
N GLN A 172 -33.37 23.01 11.92
CA GLN A 172 -33.51 24.08 10.92
C GLN A 172 -33.77 23.68 9.46
N GLN A 173 -35.02 23.26 9.22
CA GLN A 173 -35.70 23.58 7.96
C GLN A 173 -36.31 24.99 8.08
N GLN A 174 -35.54 26.04 7.81
CA GLN A 174 -36.07 27.41 7.78
C GLN A 174 -35.34 28.32 6.77
N GLN A 175 -35.39 27.94 5.50
CA GLN A 175 -34.86 28.77 4.41
C GLN A 175 -35.72 28.63 3.13
N HIS A 176 -37.02 28.89 3.26
CA HIS A 176 -37.97 29.08 2.16
C HIS A 176 -39.15 29.96 2.62
N ASN A 177 -38.92 31.27 2.84
CA ASN A 177 -40.03 32.25 2.78
C ASN A 177 -39.63 33.75 2.64
N ILE A 178 -38.46 34.08 2.07
CA ILE A 178 -38.02 35.48 1.88
C ILE A 178 -37.81 35.79 0.38
N VAL A 179 -38.83 35.49 -0.45
CA VAL A 179 -38.85 35.88 -1.89
C VAL A 179 -40.27 36.28 -2.38
N GLN A 180 -41.21 36.64 -1.49
CA GLN A 180 -42.58 37.04 -1.90
C GLN A 180 -43.13 38.33 -1.23
N GLN A 181 -42.30 39.14 -0.57
CA GLN A 181 -42.78 40.35 0.13
C GLN A 181 -42.02 41.64 -0.26
N THR A 182 -41.74 41.82 -1.56
CA THR A 182 -41.07 43.02 -2.10
C THR A 182 -41.75 43.59 -3.37
N HIS A 183 -43.04 43.32 -3.59
CA HIS A 183 -43.75 43.72 -4.83
C HIS A 183 -45.11 44.42 -4.63
N ALA A 184 -45.32 45.09 -3.49
CA ALA A 184 -46.57 45.81 -3.20
C ALA A 184 -46.36 47.14 -2.46
N GLN A 185 -45.45 48.00 -2.95
CA GLN A 185 -45.38 49.41 -2.51
C GLN A 185 -44.70 50.35 -3.54
N GLN A 186 -45.18 50.33 -4.78
CA GLN A 186 -44.94 51.40 -5.77
C GLN A 186 -46.16 51.57 -6.71
N VAL A 187 -47.27 52.09 -6.17
CA VAL A 187 -48.30 52.83 -6.93
C VAL A 187 -49.18 53.62 -5.95
N SER A 188 -49.46 54.88 -6.31
CA SER A 188 -50.12 55.96 -5.52
C SER A 188 -49.27 56.55 -4.40
#